data_AF-A0A074Z4P2-F1
#
_entry.id   AF-A0A074Z4P2-F1
#
_cell.length_a   1.000
_cell.length_b   1.000
_cell.length_c   1.000
_cell.angle_alpha   90.00
_cell.angle_beta   90.00
_cell.angle_gamma   90.00
#
_symmetry.space_group_name_H-M   'P 1'
#
loop_
_entity.id
_entity.type
_entity.pdbx_description
1 polymer ?
#
loop_
_entity_poly.entity_id
_entity_poly.type
_entity_poly.pdbx_seq_one_letter_code
_entity_poly.pdbx_strand_id
1 'polypeptide(L)'
;MIPRERKDCATLLRDERSSRQKHNNITRKRRLDLMRELVRTYDARSYNELYKRLSVQDTDDIYAEYGPTWKETAEHSIANYCKEIILEQETMTFEQILTSNHHSRTCQHPADTRQGEEWLDLLINVNHINKREIPHSSDEQIVYTKKRLRHRGTHNNR
;
A
#
# COMPACT_ATOMS: atom_id res chain seq x y z
N MET A 1 -45.53 9.08 -26.62
CA MET A 1 -45.31 7.70 -26.15
C MET A 1 -46.52 6.87 -26.58
N ILE A 2 -46.32 5.81 -27.38
CA ILE A 2 -47.44 4.99 -27.92
C ILE A 2 -47.86 3.98 -26.84
N PRO A 3 -49.16 3.88 -26.48
CA PRO A 3 -49.67 2.88 -25.54
C PRO A 3 -49.32 1.44 -25.99
N ARG A 4 -48.97 0.56 -25.03
CA ARG A 4 -48.53 -0.83 -25.29
C ARG A 4 -49.52 -1.62 -26.14
N GLU A 5 -50.81 -1.37 -25.95
CA GLU A 5 -51.94 -1.99 -26.65
C GLU A 5 -51.97 -1.68 -28.15
N ARG A 6 -51.27 -0.63 -28.60
CA ARG A 6 -51.20 -0.22 -30.02
C ARG A 6 -49.87 -0.58 -30.68
N LYS A 7 -48.96 -1.26 -29.98
CA LYS A 7 -47.69 -1.71 -30.54
C LYS A 7 -47.87 -3.06 -31.21
N ASP A 8 -47.36 -3.21 -32.42
CA ASP A 8 -47.36 -4.50 -33.10
C ASP A 8 -46.42 -5.50 -32.40
N CYS A 9 -46.65 -6.79 -32.63
CA CYS A 9 -45.85 -7.85 -32.01
C CYS A 9 -44.35 -7.71 -32.34
N ALA A 10 -44.00 -7.17 -33.51
CA ALA A 10 -42.62 -6.93 -33.90
C ALA A 10 -41.95 -5.84 -33.04
N THR A 11 -42.67 -4.76 -32.73
CA THR A 11 -42.21 -3.69 -31.84
C THR A 11 -42.13 -4.17 -30.40
N LEU A 12 -43.09 -4.98 -29.94
CA LEU A 12 -43.04 -5.59 -28.61
C LEU A 12 -41.83 -6.53 -28.45
N LEU A 13 -41.53 -7.34 -29.46
CA LEU A 13 -40.36 -8.23 -29.48
C LEU A 13 -39.02 -7.49 -29.65
N ARG A 14 -39.02 -6.30 -30.26
CA ARG A 14 -37.86 -5.41 -30.27
C ARG A 14 -37.66 -4.76 -28.92
N ASP A 15 -38.72 -4.22 -28.32
CA ASP A 15 -38.68 -3.59 -27.00
C ASP A 15 -38.25 -4.60 -25.93
N GLU A 16 -38.73 -5.85 -25.96
CA GLU A 16 -38.26 -6.92 -25.08
C GLU A 16 -36.79 -7.29 -25.30
N ARG A 17 -36.31 -7.29 -26.56
CA ARG A 17 -34.89 -7.51 -26.85
C ARG A 17 -34.02 -6.36 -26.36
N SER A 18 -34.47 -5.12 -26.54
CA SER A 18 -33.81 -3.93 -26.04
C SER A 18 -33.87 -3.82 -24.51
N SER A 19 -34.94 -4.28 -23.85
CA SER A 19 -35.03 -4.31 -22.39
C SER A 19 -34.21 -5.44 -21.75
N ARG A 20 -33.94 -6.52 -22.50
CA ARG A 20 -33.03 -7.60 -22.09
C ARG A 20 -31.55 -7.24 -22.30
N GLN A 21 -31.23 -6.27 -23.14
CA GLN A 21 -29.91 -5.64 -23.16
C GLN A 21 -29.79 -4.76 -21.91
N LYS A 22 -29.43 -5.39 -20.79
CA LYS A 22 -29.06 -4.71 -19.54
C LYS A 22 -28.17 -3.52 -19.87
N HIS A 23 -28.70 -2.32 -19.63
CA HIS A 23 -27.95 -1.08 -19.68
C HIS A 23 -26.85 -1.08 -18.62
N ASN A 24 -25.70 -1.65 -18.93
CA ASN A 24 -24.44 -1.37 -18.25
C ASN A 24 -23.49 -0.71 -19.25
N ASN A 25 -23.90 0.44 -19.82
CA ASN A 25 -22.94 1.36 -20.44
C ASN A 25 -22.22 2.12 -19.32
N ILE A 26 -21.45 1.40 -18.50
CA ILE A 26 -20.47 2.03 -17.65
C ILE A 26 -19.45 2.71 -18.58
N THR A 27 -19.09 3.95 -18.27
CA THR A 27 -18.13 4.67 -19.11
C THR A 27 -16.75 4.04 -18.95
N ARG A 28 -15.92 4.11 -19.98
CA ARG A 28 -14.52 3.63 -19.94
C ARG A 28 -13.75 4.19 -18.74
N LYS A 29 -14.01 5.46 -18.38
CA LYS A 29 -13.44 6.13 -17.20
C LYS A 29 -13.86 5.42 -15.90
N ARG A 30 -15.16 5.16 -15.72
CA ARG A 30 -15.67 4.53 -14.50
C ARG A 30 -15.19 3.08 -14.34
N ARG A 31 -14.99 2.34 -15.43
CA ARG A 31 -14.30 1.03 -15.39
C ARG A 31 -12.86 1.17 -14.87
N LEU A 32 -12.11 2.13 -15.39
CA LEU A 32 -10.75 2.34 -14.93
C LEU A 32 -10.69 2.75 -13.45
N ASP A 33 -11.65 3.56 -12.99
CA ASP A 33 -11.75 3.95 -11.58
C ASP A 33 -12.05 2.75 -10.66
N LEU A 34 -12.94 1.83 -11.08
CA LEU A 34 -13.24 0.60 -10.34
C LEU A 34 -12.00 -0.30 -10.22
N MET A 35 -11.23 -0.47 -11.30
CA MET A 35 -10.00 -1.28 -11.26
C MET A 35 -8.94 -0.64 -10.36
N ARG A 36 -8.82 0.69 -10.38
CA ARG A 36 -7.92 1.42 -9.46
C ARG A 36 -8.32 1.20 -8.00
N GLU A 37 -9.60 1.30 -7.68
CA GLU A 37 -10.09 1.10 -6.33
C GLU A 37 -9.84 -0.33 -5.84
N LEU A 38 -10.07 -1.32 -6.72
CA LEU A 38 -9.77 -2.72 -6.44
C LEU A 38 -8.28 -2.92 -6.11
N VAL A 39 -7.38 -2.38 -6.94
CA VAL A 39 -5.93 -2.47 -6.75
C VAL A 39 -5.51 -1.83 -5.42
N ARG A 40 -6.06 -0.66 -5.08
CA ARG A 40 -5.79 0.03 -3.81
C ARG A 40 -6.31 -0.75 -2.61
N THR A 41 -7.51 -1.30 -2.70
CA THR A 41 -8.14 -2.09 -1.63
C THR A 41 -7.31 -3.31 -1.26
N TYR A 42 -6.74 -3.98 -2.27
CA TYR A 42 -5.89 -5.16 -2.08
C TYR A 42 -4.41 -4.85 -1.91
N ASP A 43 -4.03 -3.57 -1.94
CA ASP A 43 -2.64 -3.07 -1.95
C ASP A 43 -1.73 -3.92 -2.87
N ALA A 44 -2.22 -4.20 -4.09
CA ALA A 44 -1.55 -5.14 -4.97
C ALA A 44 -0.46 -4.45 -5.79
N ARG A 45 0.77 -4.99 -5.74
CA ARG A 45 1.95 -4.45 -6.44
C ARG A 45 2.30 -5.19 -7.72
N SER A 46 1.65 -6.32 -7.97
CA SER A 46 1.76 -7.08 -9.21
C SER A 46 0.43 -7.76 -9.56
N TYR A 47 0.25 -8.09 -10.85
CA TYR A 47 -0.95 -8.79 -11.30
C TYR A 47 -1.13 -10.15 -10.59
N ASN A 48 -0.06 -10.93 -10.43
CA ASN A 48 -0.13 -12.23 -9.78
C ASN A 48 -0.54 -12.12 -8.31
N GLU A 49 -0.12 -11.05 -7.63
CA GLU A 49 -0.51 -10.78 -6.26
C GLU A 49 -2.01 -10.42 -6.17
N LEU A 50 -2.49 -9.54 -7.06
CA LEU A 50 -3.92 -9.23 -7.16
C LEU A 50 -4.73 -10.49 -7.44
N TYR A 51 -4.33 -11.27 -8.45
CA TYR A 51 -5.01 -12.49 -8.88
C TYR A 51 -5.11 -13.53 -7.75
N LYS A 52 -4.06 -13.68 -6.94
CA LYS A 52 -4.08 -14.60 -5.79
C LYS A 52 -5.00 -14.16 -4.65
N ARG A 53 -5.26 -12.86 -4.51
CA ARG A 53 -6.14 -12.31 -3.46
C ARG A 53 -7.60 -12.26 -3.86
N LEU A 54 -7.89 -12.18 -5.16
CA LEU A 54 -9.26 -12.19 -5.67
C LEU A 54 -9.92 -13.55 -5.43
N SER A 55 -11.20 -13.53 -5.06
CA SER A 55 -12.00 -14.74 -5.06
C SER A 55 -12.34 -15.16 -6.50
N VAL A 56 -12.80 -16.41 -6.66
CA VAL A 56 -13.30 -16.90 -7.96
C VAL A 56 -14.46 -16.02 -8.45
N GLN A 57 -15.38 -15.66 -7.54
CA GLN A 57 -16.51 -14.80 -7.85
C GLN A 57 -16.05 -13.40 -8.29
N ASP A 58 -15.09 -12.80 -7.58
CA ASP A 58 -14.56 -11.48 -7.98
C ASP A 58 -13.92 -11.54 -9.37
N THR A 59 -13.23 -12.64 -9.66
CA THR A 59 -12.58 -12.85 -10.96
C THR A 59 -13.61 -12.96 -12.09
N ASP A 60 -14.71 -13.69 -11.85
CA ASP A 60 -15.82 -13.81 -12.81
C ASP A 60 -16.54 -12.47 -13.02
N ASP A 61 -16.77 -11.71 -11.94
CA ASP A 61 -17.42 -10.40 -12.01
C ASP A 61 -16.54 -9.38 -12.76
N ILE A 62 -15.22 -9.40 -12.53
CA ILE A 62 -14.25 -8.61 -13.29
C ILE A 62 -14.25 -9.04 -14.76
N TYR A 63 -14.28 -10.35 -15.04
CA TYR A 63 -14.32 -10.82 -16.42
C TYR A 63 -15.62 -10.39 -17.13
N ALA A 64 -16.76 -10.42 -16.44
CA ALA A 64 -18.04 -9.94 -16.98
C ALA A 64 -18.03 -8.44 -17.30
N GLU A 65 -17.34 -7.63 -16.49
CA GLU A 65 -17.31 -6.17 -16.64
C GLU A 65 -16.25 -5.67 -17.64
N TYR A 66 -15.05 -6.26 -17.62
CA TYR A 66 -13.89 -5.80 -18.40
C TYR A 66 -13.59 -6.71 -19.60
N GLY A 67 -14.21 -7.88 -19.68
CA GLY A 67 -13.96 -8.86 -20.72
C GLY A 67 -12.53 -9.40 -20.68
N PRO A 68 -12.03 -9.95 -21.80
CA PRO A 68 -10.70 -10.57 -21.86
C PRO A 68 -9.54 -9.59 -21.62
N THR A 69 -9.76 -8.28 -21.76
CA THR A 69 -8.74 -7.22 -21.59
C THR A 69 -8.54 -6.79 -20.14
N TRP A 70 -9.21 -7.44 -19.18
CA TRP A 70 -9.16 -7.05 -17.78
C TRP A 70 -7.75 -7.13 -17.18
N LYS A 71 -6.94 -8.10 -17.62
CA LYS A 71 -5.54 -8.24 -17.21
C LYS A 71 -4.71 -7.00 -17.55
N GLU A 72 -4.75 -6.55 -18.80
CA GLU A 72 -4.02 -5.35 -19.24
C GLU A 72 -4.48 -4.10 -18.48
N THR A 73 -5.79 -4.01 -18.21
CA THR A 73 -6.37 -2.90 -17.44
C THR A 73 -5.91 -2.92 -15.98
N ALA A 74 -5.82 -4.11 -15.37
CA ALA A 74 -5.30 -4.30 -14.04
C ALA A 74 -3.80 -3.96 -13.97
N GLU A 75 -3.00 -4.45 -14.90
CA GLU A 75 -1.56 -4.13 -14.99
C GLU A 75 -1.31 -2.63 -15.13
N HIS A 76 -2.08 -1.94 -15.98
CA HIS A 76 -2.01 -0.48 -16.11
C HIS A 76 -2.38 0.23 -14.80
N SER A 77 -3.41 -0.25 -14.10
CA SER A 77 -3.85 0.34 -12.83
C SER A 77 -2.83 0.13 -11.71
N ILE A 78 -2.23 -1.05 -11.64
CA ILE A 78 -1.14 -1.39 -10.70
C ILE A 78 0.09 -0.53 -10.96
N ALA A 79 0.51 -0.37 -12.23
CA ALA A 79 1.65 0.47 -12.56
C ALA A 79 1.46 1.92 -12.11
N ASN A 80 0.26 2.48 -12.31
CA ASN A 80 -0.09 3.81 -11.83
C ASN A 80 -0.10 3.89 -10.30
N TYR A 81 -0.65 2.88 -9.62
CA TYR A 81 -0.67 2.83 -8.16
C TYR A 81 0.75 2.78 -7.55
N CYS A 82 1.63 1.95 -8.11
CA CYS A 82 3.03 1.92 -7.70
C CYS A 82 3.71 3.27 -7.93
N LYS A 83 3.44 3.93 -9.07
CA LYS A 83 3.96 5.27 -9.35
C LYS A 83 3.47 6.32 -8.35
N GLU A 84 2.19 6.29 -7.97
CA GLU A 84 1.65 7.19 -6.94
C GLU A 84 2.41 7.03 -5.62
N ILE A 85 2.69 5.79 -5.22
CA ILE A 85 3.37 5.51 -3.95
C ILE A 85 4.85 5.89 -3.99
N ILE A 86 5.52 5.68 -5.11
CA ILE A 86 6.89 6.17 -5.28
C ILE A 86 6.92 7.69 -5.18
N LEU A 87 6.02 8.39 -5.86
CA LEU A 87 5.94 9.85 -5.81
C LEU A 87 5.63 10.35 -4.40
N GLU A 88 4.73 9.69 -3.67
CA GLU A 88 4.44 10.00 -2.29
C GLU A 88 5.71 9.85 -1.43
N GLN A 89 6.41 8.72 -1.54
CA GLN A 89 7.66 8.48 -0.81
C GLN A 89 8.76 9.48 -1.15
N GLU A 90 8.91 9.86 -2.42
CA GLU A 90 9.93 10.84 -2.87
C GLU A 90 9.63 12.27 -2.41
N THR A 91 8.34 12.60 -2.23
CA THR A 91 7.92 13.95 -1.85
C THR A 91 7.64 14.12 -0.36
N MET A 92 7.55 13.01 0.39
CA MET A 92 7.40 13.03 1.83
C MET A 92 8.67 13.53 2.53
N THR A 93 8.47 14.43 3.50
CA THR A 93 9.57 14.85 4.38
C THR A 93 9.89 13.74 5.39
N PHE A 94 11.13 13.75 5.89
CA PHE A 94 11.55 12.82 6.94
C PHE A 94 10.62 12.83 8.17
N GLU A 95 10.10 13.99 8.56
CA GLU A 95 9.16 14.12 9.67
C GLU A 95 7.80 13.45 9.38
N GLN A 96 7.31 13.56 8.14
CA GLN A 96 6.07 12.91 7.70
C GLN A 96 6.22 11.38 7.68
N ILE A 97 7.36 10.85 7.21
CA ILE A 97 7.66 9.41 7.23
C ILE A 97 7.66 8.87 8.67
N LEU A 98 8.21 9.63 9.62
CA LEU A 98 8.22 9.24 11.03
C LEU A 98 6.82 9.26 11.68
N THR A 99 5.82 9.90 11.08
CA THR A 99 4.45 9.99 11.62
C THR A 99 3.45 9.07 10.92
N SER A 100 3.77 8.53 9.73
CA SER A 100 2.82 7.83 8.85
C SER A 100 2.69 6.31 9.04
N ASN A 101 3.22 5.71 10.11
CA ASN A 101 3.19 4.26 10.44
C ASN A 101 4.20 3.32 9.75
N HIS A 102 5.47 3.35 10.15
CA HIS A 102 6.30 2.13 10.18
C HIS A 102 7.15 1.94 11.45
N HIS A 103 7.05 2.85 12.42
CA HIS A 103 7.68 2.71 13.72
C HIS A 103 6.66 3.06 14.80
N SER A 104 6.29 2.10 15.63
CA SER A 104 5.58 2.39 16.87
C SER A 104 6.46 3.33 17.67
N ARG A 105 6.08 4.60 17.68
CA ARG A 105 6.91 5.73 18.15
C ARG A 105 6.88 5.87 19.66
N THR A 106 7.07 4.75 20.35
CA THR A 106 7.53 4.67 21.72
C THR A 106 8.70 3.68 21.74
N CYS A 107 9.86 4.12 21.24
CA CYS A 107 11.10 3.59 21.79
C CYS A 107 11.12 4.04 23.26
N GLN A 108 10.52 3.22 24.12
CA GLN A 108 10.80 3.32 25.54
C GLN A 108 12.28 2.96 25.64
N HIS A 109 13.13 3.94 25.90
CA HIS A 109 14.50 3.63 26.29
C HIS A 109 14.39 2.66 27.47
N PRO A 110 14.85 1.41 27.33
CA PRO A 110 14.78 0.48 28.43
C PRO A 110 15.59 1.11 29.57
N ALA A 111 14.99 1.18 30.76
CA ALA A 111 15.67 1.71 31.94
C ALA A 111 16.87 0.83 32.33
N ASP A 112 16.88 -0.42 31.87
CA ASP A 112 17.93 -1.41 32.07
C ASP A 112 18.28 -2.07 30.72
N THR A 113 19.53 -1.91 30.28
CA THR A 113 20.06 -2.49 29.03
C THR A 113 20.74 -3.85 29.26
N ARG A 114 20.82 -4.33 30.50
CA ARG A 114 21.60 -5.52 30.87
C ARG A 114 21.18 -6.78 30.13
N GLN A 115 19.88 -6.99 29.91
CA GLN A 115 19.41 -8.14 29.12
C GLN A 115 19.85 -8.08 27.65
N GLY A 116 19.95 -6.87 27.09
CA GLY A 116 20.46 -6.67 25.73
C GLY A 116 21.97 -6.91 25.64
N GLU A 117 22.71 -6.49 26.67
CA GLU A 117 24.14 -6.74 26.81
C GLU A 117 24.43 -8.24 26.98
N GLU A 118 23.67 -8.94 27.82
CA GLU A 118 23.77 -10.40 28.01
C GLU A 118 23.44 -11.18 26.73
N TRP A 119 22.41 -10.75 25.98
CA TRP A 119 22.07 -11.33 24.68
C TRP A 119 23.19 -11.12 23.66
N LEU A 120 23.76 -9.92 23.62
CA LEU A 120 24.86 -9.59 22.71
C LEU A 120 26.12 -10.40 23.04
N ASP A 121 26.43 -10.55 24.34
CA ASP A 121 27.55 -11.36 24.80
C ASP A 121 27.37 -12.84 24.50
N LEU A 122 26.15 -13.36 24.63
CA LEU A 122 25.81 -14.72 24.22
C LEU A 122 26.02 -14.90 22.70
N LEU A 123 25.60 -13.92 21.90
CA LEU A 123 25.75 -13.95 20.44
C LEU A 123 27.22 -13.91 20.03
N ILE A 124 28.02 -13.03 20.63
CA ILE A 124 29.47 -12.94 20.42
C ILE A 124 30.16 -14.27 20.78
N ASN A 125 29.77 -14.86 21.92
CA ASN A 125 30.34 -16.12 22.40
C ASN A 125 29.99 -17.31 21.50
N VAL A 126 28.71 -17.46 21.13
CA VAL A 126 28.24 -18.54 20.24
C VAL A 126 28.88 -18.46 18.86
N ASN A 127 29.17 -17.24 18.37
CA ASN A 127 29.82 -17.03 17.08
C ASN A 127 31.35 -17.01 17.18
N HIS A 128 31.94 -17.33 18.35
CA HIS A 128 33.38 -17.34 18.59
C HIS A 128 34.09 -16.03 18.21
N ILE A 129 33.39 -14.91 18.36
CA ILE A 129 33.93 -13.58 18.08
C ILE A 129 34.73 -13.13 19.31
N ASN A 130 35.98 -12.74 19.11
CA ASN A 130 36.77 -12.14 20.17
C ASN A 130 36.30 -10.71 20.41
N LYS A 131 35.62 -10.47 21.54
CA LYS A 131 35.10 -9.15 21.92
C LYS A 131 36.17 -8.04 21.93
N ARG A 132 37.45 -8.39 22.12
CA ARG A 132 38.59 -7.45 22.11
C ARG A 132 39.01 -7.01 20.70
N GLU A 133 38.57 -7.73 19.68
CA GLU A 133 38.83 -7.40 18.26
C GLU A 133 37.71 -6.54 17.68
N ILE A 134 36.59 -6.39 18.40
CA ILE A 134 35.53 -5.46 18.04
C ILE A 134 36.09 -4.04 18.23
N PRO A 135 36.19 -3.23 17.17
CA PRO A 135 36.71 -1.88 17.30
C PRO A 135 35.87 -1.07 18.29
N HIS A 136 36.49 -0.53 19.34
CA HIS A 136 35.85 0.39 20.29
C HIS A 136 35.37 1.71 19.67
N SER A 137 35.40 1.86 18.34
CA SER A 137 35.02 3.07 17.62
C SER A 137 33.50 3.29 17.51
N SER A 138 32.67 2.31 17.88
CA SER A 138 31.20 2.41 17.82
C SER A 138 30.52 2.75 19.15
N ASP A 139 31.16 2.54 20.31
CA ASP A 139 30.54 2.82 21.62
C ASP A 139 30.54 4.31 21.98
N GLU A 140 31.50 5.08 21.48
CA GLU A 140 31.47 6.54 21.68
C GLU A 140 30.49 7.24 20.73
N GLN A 141 30.32 6.79 19.49
CA GLN A 141 29.46 7.52 18.54
C GLN A 141 27.96 7.43 18.83
N ILE A 142 27.50 6.36 19.49
CA ILE A 142 26.06 6.19 19.79
C ILE A 142 25.63 7.06 21.00
N VAL A 143 26.56 7.46 21.87
CA VAL A 143 26.27 8.30 23.05
C VAL A 143 26.42 9.81 22.74
N TYR A 144 27.19 10.20 21.71
CA TYR A 144 27.51 11.60 21.44
C TYR A 144 26.40 12.45 20.78
N THR A 145 25.29 11.88 20.32
CA THR A 145 24.17 12.67 19.76
C THR A 145 23.16 13.18 20.80
N LYS A 146 23.07 12.57 22.00
CA LYS A 146 22.17 13.05 23.06
C LYS A 146 22.68 14.26 23.85
N LYS A 147 24.00 14.39 24.06
CA LYS A 147 24.58 15.54 24.79
C LYS A 147 24.63 16.82 23.96
N ARG A 148 24.73 16.72 22.63
CA ARG A 148 24.82 17.91 21.75
C ARG A 148 23.49 18.61 21.50
N LEU A 149 22.34 17.93 21.67
CA LEU A 149 21.01 18.51 21.50
C LEU A 149 20.44 19.16 22.77
N ARG A 150 20.92 18.81 23.97
CA ARG A 150 20.47 19.45 25.23
C ARG A 150 21.13 20.81 25.52
N HIS A 151 22.22 21.16 24.84
CA HIS A 151 22.93 22.43 25.04
C HIS A 151 22.76 23.47 23.92
N ARG A 152 21.85 23.24 22.95
CA ARG A 152 21.48 24.25 21.93
C ARG A 152 20.06 24.84 22.10
N GLY A 153 19.47 24.68 23.28
CA GLY A 153 18.10 25.13 23.58
C GLY A 153 17.96 26.20 24.67
N THR A 154 19.05 26.78 25.19
CA THR A 154 18.98 27.81 26.24
C THR A 154 20.01 28.92 26.01
N HIS A 155 19.87 29.67 24.93
CA HIS A 155 20.28 31.09 24.88
C HIS A 155 19.67 31.73 23.62
N ASN A 156 18.42 32.16 23.75
CA ASN A 156 17.94 33.42 23.20
C ASN A 156 16.50 33.63 23.68
N ASN A 157 16.37 34.32 24.81
CA ASN A 157 15.22 35.15 25.08
C ASN A 157 15.69 36.30 25.96
N ARG A 158 15.56 37.50 25.39
CA ARG A 158 15.40 38.83 26.01
C ARG A 158 16.09 39.10 27.33
#